data_AF-A0A7K4BA10-F1
#
_entry.id   AF-A0A7K4BA10-F1
#
_cell.length_a   1.000
_cell.length_b   1.000
_cell.length_c   1.000
_cell.angle_alpha   90.00
_cell.angle_beta   90.00
_cell.angle_gamma   90.00
#
_symmetry.space_group_name_H-M   'P 1'
#
loop_
_entity.id
_entity.type
_entity.pdbx_description
1 polymer ?
#
loop_
_entity_poly.entity_id
_entity_poly.type
_entity_poly.pdbx_seq_one_letter_code
_entity_poly.pdbx_strand_id
1 'polypeptide(L)'
;MIIHKTLRTQLIRIEYFRTDYQLSGKITLENLNILSQGTHIITGYQYMTPVYLIEKPDDIQISGILDSDVIWVTYPEKNAHYVEDYLSALLMLIPENQPSNSIIITFYRDIKNYLKIKLRRNMKSKQEFNEIGDLFID
;
A
#
# COMPACT_ATOMS: atom_id res chain seq x y z
N MET A 1 1.91 -11.38 -12.92
CA MET A 1 1.59 -9.94 -12.88
C MET A 1 2.56 -9.25 -13.81
N ILE A 2 2.13 -8.23 -14.56
CA ILE A 2 2.99 -7.56 -15.55
C ILE A 2 2.93 -6.04 -15.39
N ILE A 3 3.93 -5.36 -15.94
CA ILE A 3 3.86 -3.91 -16.15
C ILE A 3 2.89 -3.67 -17.30
N HIS A 4 1.78 -2.99 -17.02
CA HIS A 4 0.81 -2.59 -18.03
C HIS A 4 1.27 -1.31 -18.76
N LYS A 5 1.80 -0.34 -18.01
CA LYS A 5 2.24 0.94 -18.57
C LYS A 5 3.22 1.68 -17.65
N THR A 6 4.20 2.35 -18.24
CA THR A 6 5.02 3.37 -17.57
C THR A 6 4.26 4.69 -17.51
N LEU A 7 3.98 5.17 -16.29
CA LEU A 7 3.19 6.39 -16.08
C LEU A 7 4.07 7.64 -16.16
N ARG A 8 5.24 7.59 -15.54
CA ARG A 8 6.12 8.76 -15.38
C ARG A 8 7.52 8.33 -14.96
N THR A 9 8.53 9.03 -15.48
CA THR A 9 9.93 8.93 -15.01
C THR A 9 10.40 10.33 -14.60
N GLN A 10 11.05 10.45 -13.44
CA GLN A 10 11.53 11.71 -12.89
C GLN A 10 12.91 11.55 -12.27
N LEU A 11 13.80 12.51 -12.48
CA LEU A 11 15.03 12.63 -11.71
C LEU A 11 14.67 13.20 -10.32
N ILE A 12 14.89 12.43 -9.26
CA ILE A 12 14.51 12.82 -7.88
C ILE A 12 15.69 13.34 -7.06
N ARG A 13 16.91 12.97 -7.44
CA ARG A 13 18.17 13.42 -6.86
C ARG A 13 19.26 13.27 -7.92
N ILE A 14 20.41 13.92 -7.72
CA ILE A 14 21.62 13.71 -8.53
C ILE A 14 21.82 12.20 -8.71
N GLU A 15 21.85 11.75 -9.97
CA GLU A 15 22.04 10.36 -10.41
C GLU A 15 20.97 9.35 -9.96
N TYR A 16 19.79 9.78 -9.48
CA TYR A 16 18.70 8.87 -9.10
C TYR A 16 17.40 9.21 -9.80
N PHE A 17 16.86 8.21 -10.50
CA PHE A 17 15.55 8.26 -11.10
C PHE A 17 14.50 7.58 -10.23
N ARG A 18 13.27 8.06 -10.36
CA ARG A 18 12.06 7.36 -9.95
C ARG A 18 11.18 7.16 -11.16
N THR A 19 10.75 5.92 -11.38
CA THR A 19 9.77 5.57 -12.39
C THR A 19 8.53 4.99 -11.74
N ASP A 20 7.37 5.53 -12.10
CA ASP A 20 6.07 5.09 -11.64
C ASP A 20 5.49 4.12 -12.69
N TYR A 21 5.20 2.89 -12.29
CA TYR A 21 4.67 1.84 -13.14
C TYR A 21 3.24 1.47 -12.74
N GLN A 22 2.36 1.33 -13.72
CA GLN A 22 1.06 0.70 -13.55
C GLN A 22 1.16 -0.79 -13.89
N LEU A 23 0.66 -1.64 -13.01
CA LEU A 23 0.65 -3.09 -13.11
C LEU A 23 -0.70 -3.60 -13.62
N SER A 24 -0.74 -4.84 -14.12
CA SER A 24 -1.98 -5.52 -14.49
C SER A 24 -2.87 -5.89 -13.30
N GLY A 25 -2.35 -5.84 -12.09
CA GLY A 25 -3.05 -6.21 -10.86
C GLY A 25 -2.53 -5.46 -9.64
N LYS A 26 -3.22 -5.64 -8.51
CA LYS A 26 -2.89 -4.96 -7.25
C LYS A 26 -1.80 -5.68 -6.47
N ILE A 27 -0.94 -4.92 -5.79
CA ILE A 27 0.00 -5.47 -4.81
C ILE A 27 -0.74 -5.74 -3.50
N THR A 28 -1.20 -6.97 -3.33
CA THR A 28 -1.69 -7.49 -2.04
C THR A 28 -0.51 -7.79 -1.11
N LEU A 29 -0.79 -8.08 0.16
CA LEU A 29 0.24 -8.52 1.11
C LEU A 29 0.92 -9.83 0.68
N GLU A 30 0.16 -10.76 0.08
CA GLU A 30 0.68 -12.03 -0.44
C GLU A 30 1.64 -11.79 -1.61
N ASN A 31 1.23 -10.96 -2.57
CA ASN A 31 2.06 -10.55 -3.71
C ASN A 31 3.32 -9.80 -3.25
N LEU A 32 3.18 -8.94 -2.23
CA LEU A 32 4.29 -8.22 -1.63
C LEU A 32 5.31 -9.18 -1.01
N ASN A 33 4.86 -10.21 -0.29
CA ASN A 33 5.76 -11.21 0.30
C ASN A 33 6.54 -11.98 -0.77
N ILE A 34 5.92 -12.32 -1.90
CA ILE A 34 6.58 -12.95 -3.05
C ILE A 34 7.61 -11.98 -3.65
N LEU A 35 7.21 -10.74 -3.96
CA LEU A 35 8.06 -9.73 -4.58
C LEU A 35 9.28 -9.39 -3.71
N SER A 36 9.06 -9.27 -2.40
CA SER A 36 10.10 -8.95 -1.43
C SER A 36 10.94 -10.14 -1.02
N GLN A 37 10.53 -11.38 -1.29
CA GLN A 37 11.10 -12.60 -0.70
C GLN A 37 11.05 -12.56 0.84
N GLY A 38 9.98 -11.95 1.38
CA GLY A 38 9.75 -11.81 2.82
C GLY A 38 10.41 -10.60 3.48
N THR A 39 11.21 -9.80 2.77
CA THR A 39 11.90 -8.63 3.33
C THR A 39 11.34 -7.31 2.79
N HIS A 40 10.37 -6.75 3.50
CA HIS A 40 9.82 -5.42 3.21
C HIS A 40 9.68 -4.60 4.49
N ILE A 41 9.64 -3.28 4.33
CA ILE A 41 9.47 -2.32 5.41
C ILE A 41 8.16 -1.58 5.17
N ILE A 42 7.33 -1.46 6.21
CA ILE A 42 6.19 -0.55 6.19
C ILE A 42 6.67 0.82 6.66
N THR A 43 6.67 1.79 5.75
CA THR A 43 7.21 3.15 5.99
C THR A 43 6.16 4.12 6.49
N GLY A 44 4.88 3.76 6.43
CA GLY A 44 3.77 4.57 6.91
C GLY A 44 2.43 4.14 6.33
N TYR A 45 1.48 5.08 6.31
CA TYR A 45 0.14 4.86 5.78
C TYR A 45 -0.27 6.03 4.89
N GLN A 46 -0.86 5.72 3.74
CA GLN A 46 -1.46 6.70 2.85
C GLN A 46 -2.88 6.25 2.48
N TYR A 47 -3.86 7.15 2.61
CA TYR A 47 -5.29 6.81 2.44
C TYR A 47 -5.77 5.65 3.33
N MET A 48 -5.22 5.55 4.55
CA MET A 48 -5.44 4.45 5.51
C MET A 48 -4.86 3.10 5.05
N THR A 49 -4.07 3.05 3.97
CA THR A 49 -3.47 1.83 3.46
C THR A 49 -1.94 1.85 3.67
N PRO A 50 -1.30 0.74 4.09
CA PRO A 50 0.14 0.73 4.34
C PRO A 50 0.95 1.06 3.09
N VAL A 51 1.99 1.87 3.29
CA VAL A 51 3.02 2.15 2.28
C VAL A 51 4.19 1.22 2.56
N TYR A 52 4.65 0.51 1.54
CA TYR A 52 5.76 -0.43 1.65
C TYR A 52 6.99 0.06 0.91
N LEU A 53 8.14 -0.46 1.32
CA LEU A 53 9.44 -0.32 0.69
C LEU A 53 10.13 -1.69 0.65
N ILE A 54 10.71 -2.02 -0.50
CA ILE A 54 11.53 -3.20 -0.73
C ILE A 54 12.88 -2.70 -1.23
N GLU A 55 13.94 -3.10 -0.56
CA GLU A 55 15.31 -2.86 -1.02
C GLU A 55 15.79 -4.06 -1.82
N LYS A 56 16.35 -3.80 -2.99
CA LYS A 56 16.95 -4.78 -3.88
C LYS A 56 18.43 -4.44 -4.10
N PRO A 57 19.22 -5.38 -4.62
CA PRO A 57 20.59 -5.11 -5.04
C PRO A 57 20.69 -3.91 -6.00
N ASP A 58 21.91 -3.41 -6.17
CA ASP A 58 22.23 -2.26 -7.03
C ASP A 58 21.51 -0.95 -6.66
N ASP A 59 21.18 -0.78 -5.38
CA ASP A 59 20.47 0.38 -4.83
C ASP A 59 19.09 0.62 -5.47
N ILE A 60 18.45 -0.46 -5.96
CA ILE A 60 17.09 -0.41 -6.49
C ILE A 60 16.10 -0.51 -5.33
N GLN A 61 15.15 0.41 -5.28
CA GLN A 61 14.09 0.43 -4.29
C GLN A 61 12.73 0.35 -4.97
N ILE A 62 11.90 -0.60 -4.54
CA ILE A 62 10.52 -0.74 -5.00
C ILE A 62 9.61 -0.32 -3.85
N SER A 63 8.76 0.66 -4.09
CA SER A 63 7.82 1.19 -3.10
C SER A 63 6.43 1.30 -3.70
N GLY A 64 5.43 1.41 -2.84
CA GLY A 64 4.05 1.53 -3.28
C GLY A 64 3.09 1.49 -2.11
N ILE A 65 1.81 1.54 -2.44
CA ILE A 65 0.72 1.41 -1.46
C ILE A 65 0.12 0.02 -1.63
N LEU A 66 -0.11 -0.70 -0.54
CA LEU A 66 -0.83 -1.98 -0.60
C LEU A 66 -2.20 -1.80 -1.29
N ASP A 67 -2.68 -2.86 -1.92
CA ASP A 67 -3.93 -2.90 -2.69
C ASP A 67 -4.04 -1.86 -3.83
N SER A 68 -2.91 -1.27 -4.23
CA SER A 68 -2.77 -0.43 -5.44
C SER A 68 -2.15 -1.22 -6.58
N ASP A 69 -2.53 -0.87 -7.81
CA ASP A 69 -1.94 -1.32 -9.06
C ASP A 69 -0.76 -0.43 -9.50
N VAL A 70 -0.36 0.56 -8.71
CA VAL A 70 0.75 1.46 -9.03
C VAL A 70 1.90 1.24 -8.06
N ILE A 71 3.10 1.10 -8.62
CA ILE A 71 4.36 1.01 -7.86
C ILE A 71 5.33 2.09 -8.30
N TRP A 72 6.27 2.41 -7.43
CA TRP A 72 7.31 3.40 -7.65
C TRP A 72 8.67 2.74 -7.48
N VAL A 73 9.50 2.85 -8.51
CA VAL A 73 10.82 2.23 -8.53
C VAL A 73 11.86 3.32 -8.57
N THR A 74 12.68 3.39 -7.53
CA THR A 74 13.79 4.33 -7.43
C THR A 74 15.09 3.58 -7.70
N TYR A 75 15.95 4.14 -8.55
CA TYR A 75 17.18 3.48 -8.98
C TYR A 75 18.24 4.50 -9.43
N PRO A 76 19.53 4.16 -9.33
CA PRO A 76 20.62 4.96 -9.90
C PRO A 76 20.54 5.04 -11.43
N GLU A 77 20.95 6.16 -12.02
CA GLU A 77 20.98 6.40 -13.48
C GLU A 77 21.72 5.30 -14.26
N LYS A 78 22.83 4.79 -13.71
CA LYS A 78 23.58 3.66 -14.29
C LYS A 78 22.70 2.41 -14.55
N ASN A 79 21.58 2.25 -13.85
CA ASN A 79 20.70 1.09 -13.96
C ASN A 79 19.50 1.32 -14.91
N ALA A 80 19.36 2.52 -15.49
CA ALA A 80 18.18 2.89 -16.28
C ALA A 80 17.93 1.97 -17.49
N HIS A 81 18.99 1.35 -18.03
CA HIS A 81 18.91 0.49 -19.21
C HIS A 81 18.37 -0.92 -18.93
N TYR A 82 18.31 -1.37 -17.67
CA TYR A 82 17.87 -2.75 -17.34
C TYR A 82 16.79 -2.82 -16.26
N VAL A 83 16.45 -1.71 -15.58
CA VAL A 83 15.55 -1.73 -14.43
C VAL A 83 14.14 -2.26 -14.76
N GLU A 84 13.64 -1.97 -15.97
CA GLU A 84 12.32 -2.42 -16.40
C GLU A 84 12.28 -3.92 -16.69
N ASP A 85 13.32 -4.45 -17.33
CA ASP A 85 13.47 -5.90 -17.57
C ASP A 85 13.64 -6.65 -16.25
N TYR A 86 14.45 -6.11 -15.33
CA TYR A 86 14.63 -6.65 -13.99
C TYR A 86 13.30 -6.71 -13.23
N LEU A 87 12.54 -5.61 -13.23
CA LEU A 87 11.25 -5.54 -12.58
C LEU A 87 10.24 -6.50 -13.22
N SER A 88 10.23 -6.60 -14.54
CA SER A 88 9.36 -7.53 -15.28
C SER A 88 9.64 -8.98 -14.88
N ALA A 89 10.92 -9.37 -14.78
CA ALA A 89 11.31 -10.70 -14.33
C ALA A 89 10.84 -10.99 -12.90
N LEU A 90 10.93 -10.01 -11.99
CA LEU A 90 10.41 -10.15 -10.63
C LEU A 90 8.88 -10.31 -10.58
N LEU A 91 8.14 -9.52 -11.36
CA LEU A 91 6.68 -9.52 -11.37
C LEU A 91 6.09 -10.80 -12.00
N MET A 92 6.84 -11.46 -12.89
CA MET A 92 6.46 -12.77 -13.44
C MET A 92 6.38 -13.86 -12.38
N LEU A 93 7.07 -13.71 -11.24
CA LEU A 93 6.97 -14.65 -10.11
C LEU A 93 5.61 -14.60 -9.40
N ILE A 94 4.82 -13.54 -9.64
CA ILE A 94 3.52 -13.34 -9.00
C ILE A 94 2.42 -13.86 -9.94
N PRO A 95 1.63 -14.87 -9.55
CA PRO A 95 0.56 -15.42 -10.38
C PRO A 95 -0.50 -14.35 -10.69
N GLU A 96 -0.99 -14.28 -11.92
CA GLU A 96 -2.03 -13.28 -12.29
C GLU A 96 -3.40 -13.57 -11.67
N ASN A 97 -3.67 -14.81 -11.29
CA ASN A 97 -4.98 -15.28 -10.82
C ASN A 97 -4.91 -15.90 -9.43
N GLN A 98 -4.31 -15.21 -8.44
CA GLN A 98 -4.62 -15.55 -7.06
C GLN A 98 -5.99 -14.96 -6.72
N PRO A 99 -7.01 -15.78 -6.40
CA PRO A 99 -8.23 -15.23 -5.81
C PRO A 99 -7.79 -14.47 -4.58
N SER A 100 -8.11 -13.17 -4.52
CA SER A 100 -7.79 -12.31 -3.39
C SER A 100 -8.37 -12.96 -2.15
N ASN A 101 -7.55 -13.69 -1.38
CA ASN A 101 -8.02 -14.42 -0.22
C ASN A 101 -8.60 -13.38 0.73
N SER A 102 -9.92 -13.44 0.84
CA SER A 102 -10.83 -12.45 1.38
C SER A 102 -10.63 -12.17 2.87
N ILE A 103 -9.67 -12.82 3.52
CA ILE A 103 -9.50 -12.81 4.97
C ILE A 103 -8.99 -11.44 5.45
N ILE A 104 -8.01 -10.83 4.77
CA ILE A 104 -7.48 -9.51 5.18
C ILE A 104 -8.50 -8.40 4.88
N ILE A 105 -9.19 -8.46 3.75
CA ILE A 105 -10.26 -7.49 3.41
C ILE A 105 -11.43 -7.62 4.40
N THR A 106 -11.76 -8.84 4.83
CA THR A 106 -12.79 -9.08 5.86
C THR A 106 -12.33 -8.53 7.20
N PHE A 107 -11.09 -8.81 7.63
CA PHE A 107 -10.55 -8.31 8.89
C PHE A 107 -10.46 -6.77 8.93
N TYR A 108 -10.04 -6.15 7.84
CA TYR A 108 -9.97 -4.68 7.73
C TYR A 108 -11.37 -4.06 7.71
N ARG A 109 -12.34 -4.70 7.03
CA ARG A 109 -13.75 -4.29 7.04
C ARG A 109 -14.35 -4.44 8.44
N ASP A 110 -14.01 -5.49 9.16
CA ASP A 110 -14.50 -5.76 10.52
C ASP A 110 -13.92 -4.78 11.53
N ILE A 111 -12.62 -4.47 11.46
CA ILE A 111 -11.99 -3.42 12.28
C ILE A 111 -12.62 -2.05 11.97
N LYS A 112 -12.81 -1.70 10.69
CA LYS A 112 -13.44 -0.45 10.28
C LYS A 112 -14.87 -0.35 10.79
N ASN A 113 -15.63 -1.44 10.74
CA ASN A 113 -16.99 -1.52 11.27
C ASN A 113 -17.01 -1.41 12.80
N TYR A 114 -16.11 -2.11 13.50
CA TYR A 114 -15.96 -2.02 14.94
C TYR A 114 -15.63 -0.60 15.40
N LEU A 115 -14.66 0.06 14.76
CA LEU A 115 -14.31 1.45 15.05
C LEU A 115 -15.49 2.41 14.79
N LYS A 116 -16.22 2.22 13.68
CA LYS A 116 -17.40 3.02 13.36
C LYS A 116 -18.53 2.84 14.38
N ILE A 117 -18.75 1.61 14.85
CA ILE A 117 -19.74 1.30 15.90
C ILE A 117 -19.30 1.93 17.24
N LYS A 118 -18.03 1.80 17.61
CA LYS A 118 -17.48 2.36 18.85
C LYS A 118 -17.55 3.90 18.86
N LEU A 119 -17.23 4.54 17.75
CA LEU A 119 -17.37 6.00 17.59
C LEU A 119 -18.83 6.45 17.65
N ARG A 120 -19.76 5.72 17.03
CA ARG A 120 -21.21 6.00 17.14
C ARG A 120 -21.75 5.80 18.56
N ARG A 121 -21.30 4.77 19.28
CA ARG A 121 -21.64 4.55 20.69
C ARG A 121 -21.11 5.67 21.58
N ASN A 122 -19.87 6.10 21.37
CA ASN A 122 -19.29 7.23 22.11
C ASN A 122 -20.00 8.57 21.81
N MET A 123 -20.53 8.77 20.60
CA MET A 123 -21.35 9.94 20.28
C MET A 123 -22.73 9.87 20.95
N LYS A 124 -23.38 8.70 20.96
CA LYS A 124 -24.66 8.51 21.67
C LYS A 124 -24.51 8.64 23.19
N SER A 125 -23.46 8.10 23.78
CA SER A 125 -23.20 8.26 25.21
C SER A 125 -22.86 9.71 25.57
N LYS A 126 -22.23 10.47 24.66
CA LYS A 126 -22.04 11.92 24.85
C LYS A 126 -23.34 12.72 24.73
N GLN A 127 -24.29 12.28 23.91
CA GLN A 127 -25.63 12.89 23.85
C GLN A 127 -26.44 12.59 25.11
N GLU A 128 -26.40 11.36 25.63
CA GLU A 128 -27.07 11.01 26.89
C GLU A 128 -26.48 11.77 28.10
N PHE A 129 -25.16 12.02 28.13
CA PHE A 129 -24.56 12.88 29.16
C PHE A 129 -24.94 14.36 29.04
N ASN A 130 -25.23 14.85 27.83
CA ASN A 130 -25.72 16.21 27.63
C ASN A 130 -27.22 16.32 27.99
N GLU A 131 -28.04 15.28 27.75
CA GLU A 131 -29.45 15.27 28.16
C GLU A 131 -29.64 15.14 29.69
N ILE A 132 -28.70 14.51 30.40
CA ILE A 132 -28.71 14.48 31.88
C ILE A 132 -28.19 15.80 32.48
N GLY A 133 -27.36 16.56 31.75
CA GLY A 133 -26.86 17.87 32.18
C GLY A 133 -27.92 18.99 32.17
N ASP A 134 -28.96 18.87 31.35
CA ASP A 134 -30.06 19.83 31.26
C ASP A 134 -31.21 19.56 32.27
N LEU A 135 -31.11 18.48 33.07
CA LEU A 135 -32.11 18.09 34.08
C LEU A 135 -31.73 18.52 35.51
N PHE A 136 -30.60 19.21 35.69
CA PHE A 136 -30.14 19.73 36.98
C PHE A 136 -29.62 21.17 36.87
N ILE A 137 -30.51 22.13 36.66
CA ILE A 137 -30.32 23.52 37.12
C ILE A 137 -31.68 24.06 37.60
N ASP A 138 -31.74 24.42 38.89
CA ASP A 138 -32.83 25.18 39.53
C ASP A 138 -33.02 26.58 38.94
#